data_AF-A0A0G3XBW4-F1
#
_entry.id   AF-A0A0G3XBW4-F1
#
_cell.length_a   1.000
_cell.length_b   1.000
_cell.length_c   1.000
_cell.angle_alpha   90.00
_cell.angle_beta   90.00
_cell.angle_gamma   90.00
#
_symmetry.space_group_name_H-M   'P 1'
#
loop_
_entity.id
_entity.type
_entity.pdbx_description
1 polymer ?
#
loop_
_entity_poly.entity_id
_entity_poly.type
_entity_poly.pdbx_seq_one_letter_code
_entity_poly.pdbx_strand_id
1 'polypeptide(L)'
;MRLISRLNPAEGVGDFWAYIRRPQPYRLPILALSFLMTGSLLFWVVQERYYMPPERPEITYITTFAPGRTDAEIAASNRANQERQDALAAERAEREELRREIYRSLGRATGMDVDRIEREAAEEQAREEAAEAARRAALVGDSVAEDSQ
;
A
#
# COMPACT_ATOMS: atom_id res chain seq x y z
N MET A 1 -39.89 30.30 -30.45
CA MET A 1 -39.62 29.17 -31.39
C MET A 1 -39.93 29.56 -32.84
N ARG A 2 -39.31 30.63 -33.38
CA ARG A 2 -39.65 31.15 -34.75
C ARG A 2 -38.43 31.32 -35.68
N LEU A 3 -37.24 30.96 -35.20
CA LEU A 3 -35.97 31.05 -35.94
C LEU A 3 -35.68 29.78 -36.75
N ILE A 4 -36.08 28.62 -36.23
CA ILE A 4 -35.78 27.31 -36.85
C ILE A 4 -36.66 27.06 -38.08
N SER A 5 -37.88 27.63 -38.16
CA SER A 5 -38.76 27.46 -39.33
C SER A 5 -38.37 28.30 -40.54
N ARG A 6 -37.39 29.21 -40.40
CA ARG A 6 -36.83 30.04 -41.50
C ARG A 6 -35.55 29.47 -42.08
N LEU A 7 -34.94 28.50 -41.40
CA LEU A 7 -33.75 27.80 -41.87
C LEU A 7 -34.24 26.58 -42.64
N ASN A 8 -33.87 26.48 -43.92
CA ASN A 8 -34.11 25.28 -44.73
C ASN A 8 -32.81 24.44 -44.73
N PRO A 9 -32.63 23.53 -43.76
CA PRO A 9 -31.36 22.79 -43.61
C PRO A 9 -31.08 21.87 -44.81
N ALA A 10 -32.12 21.34 -45.44
CA ALA A 10 -31.98 20.45 -46.60
C ALA A 10 -31.38 21.19 -47.81
N GLU A 11 -31.83 22.41 -48.05
CA GLU A 11 -31.34 23.26 -49.15
C GLU A 11 -29.92 23.78 -48.87
N GLY A 12 -29.62 24.16 -47.63
CA GLY A 12 -28.28 24.58 -47.23
C GLY A 12 -27.22 23.48 -47.36
N VAL A 13 -27.57 22.23 -47.04
CA VAL A 13 -26.67 21.09 -47.27
C VAL A 13 -26.45 20.84 -48.77
N GLY A 14 -27.50 21.00 -49.58
CA GLY A 14 -27.41 20.90 -51.04
C GLY A 14 -26.49 21.95 -51.67
N ASP A 15 -26.61 23.21 -51.25
CA ASP A 15 -25.78 24.32 -51.72
C ASP A 15 -24.31 24.16 -51.32
N PHE A 16 -24.07 23.75 -50.07
CA PHE A 16 -22.73 23.41 -49.59
C PHE A 16 -22.07 22.29 -50.43
N TRP A 17 -22.82 21.23 -50.71
CA TRP A 17 -22.32 20.11 -51.50
C TRP A 17 -22.06 20.48 -52.96
N ALA A 18 -22.91 21.33 -53.53
CA ALA A 18 -22.70 21.91 -54.85
C ALA A 18 -21.43 22.77 -54.90
N TYR A 19 -21.15 23.56 -53.86
CA TYR A 19 -19.92 24.34 -53.73
C TYR A 19 -18.67 23.46 -53.60
N ILE A 20 -18.69 22.45 -52.73
CA ILE A 20 -17.58 21.51 -52.52
C ILE A 20 -17.21 20.74 -53.79
N ARG A 21 -18.20 20.38 -54.61
CA ARG A 21 -17.97 19.68 -55.89
C ARG A 21 -17.31 20.54 -56.97
N ARG A 22 -17.32 21.88 -56.85
CA ARG A 22 -16.69 22.76 -57.85
C ARG A 22 -15.18 22.45 -57.97
N PRO A 23 -14.63 22.41 -59.20
CA PRO A 23 -13.21 22.12 -59.41
C PRO A 23 -12.36 23.35 -59.02
N GLN A 24 -12.00 23.43 -57.74
CA GLN A 24 -11.04 24.41 -57.23
C GLN A 24 -9.73 23.73 -56.85
N PRO A 25 -8.57 24.30 -57.22
CA PRO A 25 -7.27 23.65 -57.03
C PRO A 25 -6.90 23.43 -55.55
N TYR A 26 -7.34 24.31 -54.64
CA TYR A 26 -6.93 24.30 -53.23
C TYR A 26 -8.01 23.82 -52.24
N ARG A 27 -9.13 23.26 -52.71
CA ARG A 27 -10.25 22.86 -51.84
C ARG A 27 -9.87 21.84 -50.76
N LEU A 28 -9.12 20.79 -51.15
CA LEU A 28 -8.71 19.73 -50.23
C LEU A 28 -7.57 20.17 -49.31
N PRO A 29 -6.51 20.86 -49.80
CA PRO A 29 -5.46 21.39 -48.93
C PRO A 29 -5.98 22.33 -47.85
N ILE A 30 -6.85 23.29 -48.20
CA ILE A 30 -7.39 24.25 -47.23
C ILE A 30 -8.28 23.52 -46.22
N LEU A 31 -9.16 22.63 -46.69
CA LEU A 31 -10.03 21.85 -45.81
C LEU A 31 -9.22 20.98 -44.84
N ALA A 32 -8.21 20.28 -45.35
CA ALA A 32 -7.31 19.46 -44.55
C ALA A 32 -6.53 20.30 -43.52
N LEU A 33 -6.04 21.48 -43.91
CA LEU A 33 -5.35 22.39 -43.00
C LEU A 33 -6.27 22.87 -41.88
N SER A 34 -7.52 23.23 -42.20
CA SER A 34 -8.52 23.61 -41.19
C SER A 34 -8.80 22.47 -40.22
N PHE A 35 -9.01 21.24 -40.72
CA PHE A 35 -9.18 20.07 -39.86
C PHE A 35 -7.94 19.75 -39.03
N LEU A 36 -6.74 19.96 -39.58
CA LEU A 36 -5.49 19.78 -38.83
C LEU A 36 -5.37 20.78 -37.69
N MET A 37 -5.68 22.05 -37.91
CA MET A 37 -5.59 23.10 -36.88
C MET A 37 -6.61 22.88 -35.76
N THR A 38 -7.86 22.53 -36.08
CA THR A 38 -8.87 22.24 -35.06
C THR A 38 -8.66 20.88 -34.41
N GLY A 39 -8.30 19.89 -35.20
CA GLY A 39 -8.08 18.51 -34.76
C GLY A 39 -6.87 18.38 -33.85
N SER A 40 -5.80 19.15 -34.06
CA SER A 40 -4.62 19.12 -33.19
C SER A 40 -4.92 19.63 -31.78
N LEU A 41 -5.71 20.70 -31.67
CA LEU A 41 -6.17 21.22 -30.38
C LEU A 41 -7.03 20.19 -29.65
N LEU A 42 -8.00 19.60 -30.34
CA LEU A 42 -8.88 18.57 -29.75
C LEU A 42 -8.10 17.31 -29.37
N PHE A 43 -7.15 16.89 -30.21
CA PHE A 43 -6.29 15.75 -29.93
C PHE A 43 -5.50 15.95 -28.65
N TRP A 44 -4.95 17.15 -28.44
CA TRP A 44 -4.24 17.49 -27.21
C TRP A 44 -5.15 17.41 -25.97
N VAL A 45 -6.36 17.96 -26.05
CA VAL A 45 -7.33 17.92 -24.93
C VAL A 45 -7.79 16.49 -24.61
N VAL A 46 -8.00 15.65 -25.62
CA VAL A 46 -8.49 14.27 -25.43
C VAL A 46 -7.44 13.34 -24.83
N GLN A 47 -6.15 13.65 -24.97
CA GLN A 47 -5.05 12.88 -24.39
C GLN A 47 -4.94 13.06 -22.87
N GLU A 48 -5.52 14.12 -22.30
CA GLU A 48 -5.44 14.40 -20.88
C GLU A 48 -6.20 13.33 -20.08
N ARG A 49 -5.46 12.54 -19.29
CA ARG A 49 -6.04 11.51 -18.39
C ARG A 49 -5.93 12.00 -16.96
N TYR A 50 -7.06 12.42 -16.40
CA TYR A 50 -7.15 12.73 -14.98
C TYR A 50 -7.39 11.46 -14.17
N TYR A 51 -6.44 11.08 -13.31
CA TYR A 51 -6.62 10.01 -12.35
C TYR A 51 -7.28 10.59 -11.09
N MET A 52 -8.48 10.10 -10.76
CA MET A 52 -9.12 10.44 -9.50
C MET A 52 -8.24 9.89 -8.36
N PRO A 53 -8.02 10.67 -7.28
CA PRO A 53 -7.39 10.10 -6.09
C PRO A 53 -8.20 8.89 -5.61
N PRO A 54 -7.54 7.84 -5.10
CA PRO A 54 -8.23 6.64 -4.64
C PRO A 54 -9.25 7.01 -3.56
N GLU A 55 -10.43 6.39 -3.61
CA GLU A 55 -11.44 6.55 -2.57
C GLU A 55 -10.85 6.13 -1.21
N ARG A 56 -11.19 6.86 -0.15
CA ARG A 56 -10.71 6.52 1.19
C ARG A 56 -11.32 5.16 1.58
N PRO A 57 -10.54 4.24 2.16
CA PRO A 57 -11.07 2.94 2.55
C PRO A 57 -12.14 3.10 3.63
N GLU A 58 -13.24 2.37 3.47
CA GLU A 58 -14.26 2.25 4.52
C GLU A 58 -13.76 1.29 5.60
N ILE A 59 -13.50 1.81 6.80
CA ILE A 59 -13.02 1.02 7.94
C ILE A 59 -14.22 0.61 8.79
N THR A 60 -14.56 -0.68 8.78
CA THR A 60 -15.53 -1.26 9.71
C THR A 60 -14.80 -1.79 10.95
N TYR A 61 -14.99 -1.14 12.09
CA TYR A 61 -14.45 -1.61 13.36
C TYR A 61 -15.34 -2.71 13.94
N ILE A 62 -14.80 -3.92 14.08
CA ILE A 62 -15.43 -5.03 14.79
C ILE A 62 -14.85 -5.05 16.21
N THR A 63 -15.63 -4.61 17.20
CA THR A 63 -15.17 -4.58 18.60
C THR A 63 -15.75 -5.74 19.38
N THR A 64 -14.89 -6.51 20.05
CA THR A 64 -15.32 -7.60 20.97
C THR A 64 -15.70 -7.08 22.36
N PHE A 65 -15.37 -5.82 22.67
CA PHE A 65 -15.66 -5.20 23.96
C PHE A 65 -17.06 -4.56 23.97
N ALA A 66 -17.69 -4.51 25.14
CA ALA A 66 -18.98 -3.87 25.31
C ALA A 66 -18.91 -2.37 24.95
N PRO A 67 -19.87 -1.85 24.16
CA PRO A 67 -19.93 -0.42 23.87
C PRO A 67 -20.25 0.34 25.17
N GLY A 68 -19.41 1.31 25.53
CA GLY A 68 -19.61 2.17 26.70
C GLY A 68 -18.88 1.77 27.98
N ARG A 69 -17.90 0.84 27.93
CA ARG A 69 -17.04 0.57 29.09
C ARG A 69 -16.29 1.84 29.49
N THR A 70 -16.22 2.09 30.79
CA THR A 70 -15.48 3.22 31.37
C THR A 70 -13.99 2.90 31.47
N ASP A 71 -13.14 3.92 31.43
CA ASP A 71 -11.68 3.79 31.59
C ASP A 71 -11.28 3.04 32.87
N ALA A 72 -12.06 3.19 33.95
CA ALA A 72 -11.85 2.46 35.20
C ALA A 72 -12.05 0.93 35.02
N GLU A 73 -13.08 0.52 34.29
CA GLU A 73 -13.34 -0.89 33.97
C GLU A 73 -12.28 -1.45 33.02
N ILE A 74 -11.74 -0.63 32.11
CA ILE A 74 -10.60 -0.97 31.25
C ILE A 74 -9.39 -1.34 32.10
N ALA A 75 -9.00 -0.42 32.99
CA ALA A 75 -7.83 -0.58 33.82
C ALA A 75 -7.95 -1.80 34.74
N ALA A 76 -9.13 -2.01 35.34
CA ALA A 76 -9.41 -3.17 36.17
C ALA A 76 -9.29 -4.48 35.37
N SER A 77 -9.91 -4.55 34.19
CA SER A 77 -9.83 -5.73 33.31
C SER A 77 -8.41 -6.00 32.85
N ASN A 78 -7.63 -4.96 32.54
CA ASN A 78 -6.25 -5.11 32.09
C ASN A 78 -5.37 -5.64 33.22
N ARG A 79 -5.50 -5.10 34.44
CA ARG A 79 -4.74 -5.57 35.60
C ARG A 79 -5.02 -7.04 35.92
N ALA A 80 -6.30 -7.43 35.97
CA ALA A 80 -6.68 -8.83 36.18
C ALA A 80 -6.15 -9.75 35.06
N ASN A 81 -6.10 -9.25 33.82
CA ASN A 81 -5.51 -10.01 32.72
C ASN A 81 -3.99 -10.13 32.86
N GLN A 82 -3.31 -9.07 33.29
CA GLN A 82 -1.87 -9.06 33.50
C GLN A 82 -1.47 -10.05 34.60
N GLU A 83 -2.15 -10.04 35.74
CA GLU A 83 -1.87 -10.97 36.84
C GLU A 83 -1.99 -12.45 36.38
N ARG A 84 -3.01 -12.77 35.57
CA ARG A 84 -3.16 -14.12 34.99
C ARG A 84 -2.04 -14.45 34.01
N GLN A 85 -1.65 -13.48 33.17
CA GLN A 85 -0.56 -13.69 32.21
C GLN A 85 0.78 -13.89 32.91
N ASP A 86 1.05 -13.11 33.96
CA ASP A 86 2.27 -13.19 34.74
C ASP A 86 2.36 -14.54 35.45
N ALA A 87 1.27 -15.01 36.07
CA ALA A 87 1.20 -16.34 36.68
C ALA A 87 1.47 -17.47 35.67
N LEU A 88 0.84 -17.41 34.49
CA LEU A 88 1.07 -18.40 33.43
C LEU A 88 2.48 -18.30 32.83
N ALA A 89 3.06 -17.11 32.77
CA ALA A 89 4.43 -16.91 32.29
C ALA A 89 5.44 -17.49 33.27
N ALA A 90 5.23 -17.30 34.58
CA ALA A 90 6.05 -17.90 35.62
C ALA A 90 6.01 -19.43 35.55
N GLU A 91 4.82 -20.04 35.45
CA GLU A 91 4.69 -21.50 35.31
C GLU A 91 5.40 -22.01 34.04
N ARG A 92 5.22 -21.32 32.90
CA ARG A 92 5.90 -21.69 31.66
C ARG A 92 7.42 -21.60 31.79
N ALA A 93 7.94 -20.54 32.41
CA ALA A 93 9.38 -20.37 32.63
C ALA A 93 9.95 -21.51 33.49
N GLU A 94 9.26 -21.89 34.57
CA GLU A 94 9.67 -23.03 35.41
C GLU A 94 9.70 -24.34 34.60
N ARG A 95 8.66 -24.58 33.78
CA ARG A 95 8.59 -25.77 32.93
C ARG A 95 9.65 -25.79 31.84
N GLU A 96 9.97 -24.63 31.27
CA GLU A 96 11.03 -24.50 30.27
C GLU A 96 12.40 -24.75 30.87
N GLU A 97 12.69 -24.20 32.06
CA GLU A 97 13.96 -24.48 32.75
C GLU A 97 14.09 -25.96 33.08
N LEU A 98 13.03 -26.58 33.62
CA LEU A 98 13.02 -28.03 33.86
C LEU A 98 13.25 -28.81 32.55
N ARG A 99 12.58 -28.42 31.47
CA ARG A 99 12.75 -29.03 30.15
C ARG A 99 14.21 -28.92 29.69
N ARG A 100 14.82 -27.73 29.75
CA ARG A 100 16.22 -27.49 29.39
C ARG A 100 17.15 -28.37 30.22
N GLU A 101 16.95 -28.44 31.54
CA GLU A 101 17.74 -29.30 32.42
C GLU A 101 17.63 -30.78 32.04
N ILE A 102 16.43 -31.27 31.78
CA ILE A 102 16.21 -32.65 31.32
C ILE A 102 16.98 -32.90 30.02
N TYR A 103 16.89 -32.03 29.01
CA TYR A 103 17.63 -32.21 27.76
C TYR A 103 19.16 -32.14 27.94
N ARG A 104 19.66 -31.21 28.78
CA ARG A 104 21.09 -31.16 29.12
C ARG A 104 21.54 -32.46 29.77
N SER A 105 20.76 -32.98 30.72
CA SER A 105 21.08 -34.23 31.42
C SER A 105 21.08 -35.43 30.46
N LEU A 106 20.12 -35.49 29.53
CA LEU A 106 20.02 -36.53 28.53
C LEU A 106 21.20 -36.46 27.54
N GLY A 107 21.53 -35.27 27.04
CA GLY A 107 22.68 -35.06 26.16
C GLY A 107 23.98 -35.55 26.79
N ARG A 108 24.24 -35.17 28.05
CA ARG A 108 25.39 -35.65 28.81
C ARG A 108 25.39 -37.18 28.98
N ALA A 109 24.24 -37.77 29.31
CA ALA A 109 24.11 -39.22 29.47
C ALA A 109 24.36 -39.98 28.16
N THR A 110 24.01 -39.40 27.00
CA THR A 110 24.26 -39.97 25.67
C THR A 110 25.68 -39.73 25.14
N GLY A 111 26.56 -39.09 25.92
CA GLY A 111 27.95 -38.80 25.54
C GLY A 111 28.15 -37.55 24.68
N MET A 112 27.17 -36.64 24.64
CA MET A 112 27.26 -35.36 23.93
C MET A 112 27.88 -34.28 24.83
N ASP A 113 28.79 -33.46 24.29
CA ASP A 113 29.40 -32.31 24.97
C ASP A 113 28.47 -31.09 24.89
N VAL A 114 27.53 -31.03 25.83
CA VAL A 114 26.49 -29.98 25.89
C VAL A 114 27.10 -28.59 26.15
N ASP A 115 28.15 -28.50 26.97
CA ASP A 115 28.78 -27.21 27.33
C ASP A 115 29.47 -26.58 26.12
N ARG A 116 30.09 -27.39 25.26
CA ARG A 116 30.65 -26.92 23.99
C ARG A 116 29.55 -26.42 23.05
N ILE A 117 28.46 -27.16 22.92
CA ILE A 117 27.34 -26.79 22.04
C ILE A 117 26.70 -25.47 22.50
N GLU A 118 26.48 -25.28 23.81
CA GLU A 118 25.92 -24.04 24.35
C GLU A 118 26.83 -22.83 24.10
N ARG A 119 28.16 -23.00 24.22
CA ARG A 119 29.13 -21.93 23.89
C ARG A 119 29.11 -21.55 22.42
N GLU A 120 29.17 -22.54 21.53
CA GLU A 120 29.14 -22.31 20.08
C GLU A 120 27.83 -21.62 19.67
N ALA A 121 26.70 -22.05 20.24
CA ALA A 121 25.39 -21.43 20.00
C ALA A 121 25.31 -19.97 20.51
N ALA A 122 25.87 -19.67 21.68
CA ALA A 122 25.90 -18.30 22.22
C ALA A 122 26.76 -17.36 21.37
N GLU A 123 27.90 -17.84 20.86
CA GLU A 123 28.75 -17.08 19.94
C GLU A 123 28.05 -16.80 18.60
N GLU A 124 27.33 -17.80 18.06
CA GLU A 124 26.56 -17.66 16.83
C GLU A 124 25.42 -16.64 17.01
N GLN A 125 24.63 -16.76 18.08
CA GLN A 125 23.55 -15.82 18.40
C GLN A 125 24.07 -14.38 18.55
N ALA A 126 25.18 -14.18 19.26
CA ALA A 126 25.77 -12.85 19.42
C ALA A 126 26.21 -12.23 18.08
N ARG A 127 26.72 -13.06 17.15
CA ARG A 127 27.09 -12.61 15.79
C ARG A 127 25.85 -12.26 14.97
N GLU A 128 24.80 -13.08 15.05
CA GLU A 128 23.54 -12.83 14.38
C GLU A 128 22.89 -11.54 14.88
N GLU A 129 22.78 -11.36 16.19
CA GLU A 129 22.23 -10.15 16.81
C GLU A 129 23.02 -8.89 16.39
N ALA A 130 24.35 -8.96 16.38
CA ALA A 130 25.21 -7.86 15.92
C ALA A 130 24.98 -7.55 14.43
N ALA A 131 24.84 -8.58 13.60
CA ALA A 131 24.56 -8.42 12.17
C ALA A 131 23.16 -7.84 11.94
N GLU A 132 22.15 -8.27 12.70
CA GLU A 132 20.80 -7.71 12.62
C GLU A 132 20.73 -6.27 13.13
N ALA A 133 21.43 -5.95 14.21
CA ALA A 133 21.53 -4.59 14.71
C ALA A 133 22.19 -3.67 13.66
N ALA A 134 23.25 -4.12 13.00
CA ALA A 134 23.89 -3.40 11.91
C ALA A 134 22.95 -3.20 10.71
N ARG A 135 22.19 -4.24 10.32
CA ARG A 135 21.18 -4.12 9.26
C ARG A 135 20.07 -3.14 9.62
N ARG A 136 19.55 -3.19 10.86
CA ARG A 136 18.55 -2.24 11.36
C ARG A 136 19.06 -0.81 11.34
N ALA A 137 20.31 -0.59 11.76
CA ALA A 137 20.94 0.73 11.73
C ALA A 137 21.10 1.27 10.29
N ALA A 138 21.50 0.42 9.34
CA ALA A 138 21.62 0.80 7.94
C ALA A 138 20.27 1.21 7.33
N LEU A 139 19.20 0.45 7.60
CA LEU A 139 17.85 0.77 7.12
C LEU A 139 17.32 2.10 7.69
N VAL A 140 17.59 2.39 8.96
CA VAL A 140 17.23 3.68 9.56
C VAL A 140 18.07 4.82 8.97
N GLY A 141 19.36 4.59 8.72
CA GLY A 141 20.25 5.57 8.09
C GLY A 141 19.84 5.98 6.68
N ASP A 142 19.46 5.02 5.84
CA ASP A 142 18.95 5.29 4.48
C ASP A 142 17.60 6.02 4.51
N SER A 143 16.70 5.68 5.45
CA SER A 143 15.38 6.33 5.56
C SER A 143 15.46 7.82 5.94
N VAL A 144 16.49 8.24 6.69
CA VAL A 144 16.70 9.65 7.06
C VAL A 144 17.33 10.46 5.92
N ALA A 145 18.07 9.79 5.02
CA ALA A 145 18.69 10.42 3.85
C ALA A 145 17.69 10.69 2.71
N GLU A 146 16.65 9.85 2.57
CA GLU A 146 15.59 10.05 1.57
C GLU A 146 14.60 11.17 1.95
N ASP A 147 14.34 11.41 3.24
CA ASP A 147 13.38 12.43 3.72
C ASP A 147 13.97 13.87 3.74
N SER A 148 15.24 14.03 3.35
CA SER A 148 15.98 15.30 3.37
C SER A 148 16.23 15.91 1.98
N GLN A 149 15.60 15.39 0.92
CA GLN A 149 15.66 15.90 -0.46
C GLN A 149 14.30 16.44 -0.92
#